data_AF-A0A1G0YC86-F1
#
_entry.id   AF-A0A1G0YC86-F1
#
_cell.length_a   1.000
_cell.length_b   1.000
_cell.length_c   1.000
_cell.angle_alpha   90.00
_cell.angle_beta   90.00
_cell.angle_gamma   90.00
#
_symmetry.space_group_name_H-M   'P 1'
#
loop_
_entity.id
_entity.type
_entity.pdbx_description
1 polymer ?
#
loop_
_entity_poly.entity_id
_entity_poly.type
_entity_poly.pdbx_seq_one_letter_code
_entity_poly.pdbx_strand_id
1 'polypeptide(L)'
;MRLPFFFRRQPLLSPTDLLARAFVVSLAFGVVHLLGWREYTSFLSGTLASNSMPSFYALFMGLTYIVLFLAFTLLAPALFFAALLARGLNLLFSQSRKHKGGAS
;
A
#
# COMPACT_ATOMS: atom_id res chain seq x y z
N MET A 1 5.15 -26.80 -4.91
CA MET A 1 5.07 -25.37 -5.30
C MET A 1 4.13 -24.67 -4.31
N ARG A 2 4.66 -23.93 -3.32
CA ARG A 2 3.83 -23.19 -2.34
C ARG A 2 3.35 -21.91 -3.01
N LEU A 3 2.05 -21.79 -3.25
CA LEU A 3 1.45 -20.57 -3.80
C LEU A 3 1.79 -19.37 -2.90
N PRO A 4 2.04 -18.19 -3.49
CA PRO A 4 2.44 -17.00 -2.76
C PRO A 4 1.36 -16.65 -1.71
N PHE A 5 1.80 -16.29 -0.49
CA PHE A 5 0.96 -16.07 0.71
C PHE A 5 -0.23 -15.12 0.46
N PHE A 6 -0.11 -14.27 -0.57
CA PHE A 6 -1.12 -13.34 -1.09
C PHE A 6 -2.45 -13.97 -1.53
N PHE A 7 -2.49 -15.26 -1.92
CA PHE A 7 -3.72 -15.91 -2.44
C PHE A 7 -4.53 -16.72 -1.41
N ARG A 8 -4.09 -16.81 -0.16
CA ARG A 8 -4.89 -17.44 0.89
C ARG A 8 -5.88 -16.40 1.42
N ARG A 9 -7.18 -16.71 1.48
CA ARG A 9 -8.18 -15.84 2.13
C ARG A 9 -7.81 -15.68 3.60
N GLN A 10 -7.11 -14.59 3.92
CA GLN A 10 -6.87 -14.16 5.29
C GLN A 10 -8.03 -13.24 5.71
N PRO A 11 -8.32 -13.13 7.02
CA PRO A 11 -9.21 -12.09 7.50
C PRO A 11 -8.73 -10.73 6.99
N LEU A 12 -9.68 -9.88 6.55
CA LEU A 12 -9.45 -8.58 5.90
C LEU A 12 -8.58 -7.58 6.71
N LEU A 13 -8.28 -7.91 7.97
CA LEU A 13 -7.48 -7.09 8.90
C LEU A 13 -6.40 -7.91 9.63
N SER A 14 -6.00 -9.06 9.07
CA SER A 14 -4.84 -9.77 9.62
C SER A 14 -3.55 -8.95 9.41
N PRO A 15 -2.58 -8.99 10.33
CA PRO A 15 -1.33 -8.25 10.17
C PRO A 15 -0.61 -8.56 8.84
N THR A 16 -0.69 -9.81 8.38
CA THR A 16 -0.10 -10.24 7.11
C THR A 16 -0.85 -9.69 5.89
N ASP A 17 -2.18 -9.56 5.95
CA ASP A 17 -2.98 -8.97 4.87
C ASP A 17 -2.70 -7.47 4.73
N LEU A 18 -2.62 -6.77 5.86
CA LEU A 18 -2.29 -5.34 5.89
C LEU A 18 -0.90 -5.06 5.29
N LEU A 19 0.12 -5.85 5.64
CA LEU A 19 1.45 -5.75 5.05
C LEU A 19 1.44 -6.08 3.55
N ALA A 20 0.70 -7.12 3.14
CA ALA A 20 0.57 -7.49 1.73
C ALA A 20 -0.03 -6.35 0.89
N ARG A 21 -1.09 -5.71 1.38
CA ARG A 21 -1.70 -4.55 0.71
C ARG A 21 -0.76 -3.35 0.66
N ALA A 22 -0.07 -3.04 1.77
CA ALA A 22 0.93 -1.98 1.81
C ALA A 22 2.04 -2.21 0.76
N PHE A 23 2.48 -3.46 0.62
CA PHE A 23 3.46 -3.87 -0.38
C PHE A 23 2.92 -3.72 -1.81
N VAL A 24 1.69 -4.16 -2.08
CA VAL A 24 1.06 -4.01 -3.41
C VAL A 24 0.93 -2.54 -3.82
N VAL A 25 0.48 -1.67 -2.91
CA VAL A 25 0.38 -0.22 -3.17
C VAL A 25 1.76 0.37 -3.44
N SER A 26 2.77 0.00 -2.65
CA SER A 26 4.15 0.46 -2.83
C SER A 26 4.74 0.02 -4.16
N LEU A 27 4.50 -1.23 -4.56
CA LEU A 27 4.97 -1.76 -5.84
C LEU A 27 4.27 -1.09 -7.01
N ALA A 28 2.94 -0.93 -6.96
CA ALA A 28 2.18 -0.26 -8.01
C ALA A 28 2.64 1.19 -8.21
N PHE A 29 2.82 1.94 -7.11
CA PHE A 29 3.37 3.29 -7.17
C PHE A 29 4.82 3.29 -7.70
N GLY A 30 5.67 2.38 -7.22
CA GLY A 30 7.05 2.25 -7.68
C GLY A 30 7.14 2.03 -9.19
N VAL A 31 6.30 1.17 -9.77
CA VAL A 31 6.26 0.93 -11.21
C VAL A 31 5.91 2.20 -11.98
N VAL A 32 4.81 2.88 -11.63
CA VAL A 32 4.42 4.11 -12.36
C VAL A 32 5.42 5.25 -12.16
N HIS A 33 6.08 5.31 -11.00
CA HIS A 33 7.12 6.29 -10.71
C HIS A 33 8.36 6.07 -11.57
N LEU A 34 8.82 4.82 -11.69
CA LEU A 34 9.96 4.46 -12.54
C LEU A 34 9.65 4.61 -14.03
N LEU A 35 8.40 4.45 -14.44
CA LEU A 35 7.93 4.74 -15.80
C LEU A 35 7.85 6.25 -16.12
N GLY A 36 8.19 7.13 -15.18
CA GLY A 36 8.22 8.58 -15.40
C GLY A 36 6.84 9.23 -15.44
N TRP A 37 5.78 8.56 -14.96
CA TRP A 37 4.41 9.09 -15.07
C TRP A 37 4.19 10.40 -14.29
N ARG A 38 5.13 10.78 -13.42
CA ARG A 38 5.20 12.10 -12.78
C ARG A 38 5.20 13.26 -13.77
N GLU A 39 5.66 13.06 -15.00
CA GLU A 39 5.70 14.13 -16.01
C GLU A 39 4.29 14.54 -16.45
N TYR A 40 3.35 13.59 -16.43
CA TYR A 40 1.96 13.84 -16.75
C TYR A 40 1.21 14.60 -15.65
N THR A 41 1.84 14.96 -14.53
CA THR A 41 1.24 15.81 -13.49
C THR A 41 1.46 17.30 -13.74
N SER A 42 2.11 17.70 -14.83
CA SER A 42 2.39 19.11 -15.15
C SER A 42 1.15 20.00 -15.24
N PHE A 43 -0.02 19.40 -15.55
CA PHE A 43 -1.29 20.13 -15.60
C PHE A 43 -1.66 20.79 -14.26
N LEU A 44 -1.17 20.26 -13.13
CA LEU A 44 -1.31 20.89 -11.81
C LEU A 44 -0.60 22.25 -11.74
N SER A 45 0.44 22.44 -12.54
CA SER A 45 1.16 23.70 -12.68
C SER A 45 0.61 24.58 -13.80
N GLY A 46 -0.53 24.22 -14.40
CA GLY A 46 -1.15 24.96 -15.50
C GLY A 46 -0.48 24.76 -16.86
N THR A 47 0.46 23.81 -16.99
CA THR A 47 1.17 23.52 -18.24
C THR A 47 0.79 22.14 -18.78
N LEU A 48 0.54 22.05 -20.08
CA LEU A 48 0.32 20.76 -20.74
C LEU A 48 1.67 20.04 -20.87
N ALA A 49 1.69 18.75 -20.53
CA ALA A 49 2.88 17.92 -20.72
C ALA A 49 3.31 17.99 -22.20
N SER A 50 4.60 18.21 -22.47
CA SER A 50 5.09 18.43 -23.85
C SER A 50 5.15 17.16 -24.71
N ASN A 51 4.43 16.12 -24.30
CA ASN A 51 4.46 14.82 -24.96
C ASN A 51 3.45 14.84 -26.11
N SER A 52 3.80 14.21 -27.23
CA SER A 52 2.94 14.05 -28.42
C SER A 52 1.68 13.19 -28.19
N MET A 53 1.35 12.89 -26.94
CA MET A 53 0.26 12.00 -26.55
C MET A 53 -1.06 12.78 -26.51
N PRO A 54 -2.20 12.18 -26.94
CA PRO A 54 -3.49 12.87 -26.86
C PRO A 54 -3.81 13.28 -25.42
N SER A 55 -4.37 14.48 -25.26
CA SER A 55 -4.59 15.15 -23.97
C SER A 55 -5.35 14.30 -22.94
N PHE A 56 -6.30 13.49 -23.40
CA PHE A 56 -7.06 12.56 -22.55
C PHE A 56 -6.19 11.51 -21.87
N TYR A 57 -5.26 10.87 -22.60
CA TYR A 57 -4.39 9.84 -22.03
C TYR A 57 -3.36 10.44 -21.07
N ALA A 58 -2.82 11.63 -21.39
CA ALA A 58 -1.93 12.36 -20.49
C ALA A 58 -2.64 12.69 -19.16
N LEU A 59 -3.88 13.19 -19.22
CA LEU A 59 -4.67 13.47 -18.03
C LEU A 59 -4.93 12.20 -17.21
N PHE A 60 -5.32 11.10 -17.86
CA PHE A 60 -5.56 9.82 -17.20
C PHE A 60 -4.31 9.28 -16.48
N MET A 61 -3.14 9.33 -17.13
CA MET A 61 -1.88 8.90 -16.53
C MET A 61 -1.49 9.77 -15.34
N GLY A 62 -1.62 11.09 -15.47
CA GLY A 62 -1.33 12.03 -14.39
C GLY A 62 -2.26 11.86 -13.19
N LEU A 63 -3.58 11.71 -13.41
CA LEU A 63 -4.55 11.42 -12.35
C LEU A 63 -4.27 10.08 -11.66
N THR A 64 -3.98 9.03 -12.44
CA THR A 64 -3.62 7.71 -11.91
C THR A 64 -2.36 7.81 -11.06
N TYR A 65 -1.35 8.55 -11.52
CA TYR A 65 -0.12 8.77 -10.77
C TYR A 65 -0.39 9.50 -9.44
N ILE A 66 -1.24 10.53 -9.43
CA ILE A 66 -1.61 11.26 -8.21
C ILE A 66 -2.33 10.35 -7.21
N VAL A 67 -3.30 9.55 -7.67
CA VAL A 67 -4.03 8.61 -6.80
C VAL A 67 -3.06 7.58 -6.19
N LEU A 68 -2.17 7.02 -7.00
CA LEU A 68 -1.15 6.08 -6.52
C LEU A 68 -0.13 6.74 -5.59
N PHE A 69 0.25 7.99 -5.86
CA PHE A 69 1.11 8.79 -4.99
C PHE A 69 0.47 9.01 -3.62
N LEU A 70 -0.81 9.38 -3.57
CA LEU A 70 -1.54 9.56 -2.32
C LEU A 70 -1.73 8.22 -1.59
N ALA A 71 -2.07 7.16 -2.30
CA ALA A 71 -2.17 5.82 -1.72
C ALA A 71 -0.82 5.37 -1.13
N PHE A 72 0.29 5.58 -1.84
CA PHE A 72 1.60 5.26 -1.33
C PHE A 72 1.98 6.13 -0.12
N THR A 73 1.74 7.44 -0.20
CA THR A 73 2.16 8.38 0.85
C THR A 73 1.34 8.23 2.13
N LEU A 74 0.04 7.95 2.02
CA LEU A 74 -0.89 7.90 3.16
C LEU A 74 -1.25 6.46 3.52
N LEU A 75 -1.76 5.69 2.56
CA LEU A 75 -2.32 4.37 2.81
C LEU A 75 -1.25 3.34 3.13
N ALA A 76 -0.11 3.30 2.41
CA ALA A 76 0.91 2.29 2.67
C ALA A 76 1.53 2.41 4.09
N PRO A 77 1.95 3.60 4.58
CA PRO A 77 2.38 3.77 5.97
C PRO A 77 1.28 3.46 6.98
N ALA A 78 0.04 3.90 6.74
CA ALA A 78 -1.08 3.62 7.63
C ALA A 78 -1.32 2.11 7.79
N LEU A 79 -1.31 1.35 6.68
CA LEU A 79 -1.43 -0.10 6.71
C LEU A 79 -0.25 -0.78 7.40
N PHE A 80 0.97 -0.27 7.19
CA PHE A 80 2.17 -0.78 7.86
C PHE A 80 2.09 -0.60 9.38
N PHE A 81 1.72 0.59 9.86
CA PHE A 81 1.54 0.84 11.28
C PHE A 81 0.39 0.03 11.88
N ALA A 82 -0.72 -0.11 11.16
CA ALA A 82 -1.84 -0.96 11.59
C ALA A 82 -1.40 -2.42 11.76
N ALA A 83 -0.59 -2.95 10.84
CA ALA A 83 -0.05 -4.29 10.93
C ALA A 83 0.88 -4.46 12.14
N LEU A 84 1.75 -3.48 12.39
CA LEU A 84 2.69 -3.48 13.51
C LEU A 84 1.94 -3.47 14.85
N LEU A 85 0.94 -2.58 14.98
CA LEU A 85 0.09 -2.48 16.17
C LEU A 85 -0.69 -3.77 16.40
N ALA A 86 -1.35 -4.30 15.36
CA ALA A 86 -2.11 -5.55 15.47
C ALA A 86 -1.22 -6.72 15.90
N ARG A 87 0.01 -6.82 15.37
CA ARG A 87 0.96 -7.86 15.79
C ARG A 87 1.45 -7.65 17.22
N GLY A 88 1.76 -6.42 17.61
CA GLY A 88 2.18 -6.09 18.98
C GLY A 88 1.12 -6.43 20.01
N LEU A 89 -0.14 -6.06 19.75
CA LEU A 89 -1.28 -6.40 20.61
C LEU A 89 -1.46 -7.92 20.74
N ASN A 90 -1.37 -8.66 19.64
CA ASN A 90 -1.48 -10.12 19.68
C ASN A 90 -0.39 -10.77 20.55
N LEU A 91 0.84 -10.27 20.50
CA LEU A 91 1.94 -10.75 21.34
C LEU A 91 1.68 -10.44 22.82
N LEU A 92 1.23 -9.22 23.14
CA LEU A 92 0.92 -8.81 24.51
C LEU A 92 -0.18 -9.69 25.14
N PHE A 93 -1.29 -9.89 24.43
CA PHE A 93 -2.40 -10.72 24.91
C PHE A 93 -2.03 -12.21 24.98
N SER A 94 -1.12 -12.69 24.13
CA SER A 94 -0.60 -14.06 24.21
C SER A 94 0.20 -14.28 25.49
N GLN A 95 1.01 -13.31 25.92
CA GLN A 95 1.80 -13.41 27.15
C GLN A 95 0.90 -13.40 28.40
N SER A 96 -0.13 -12.55 28.42
CA SER A 96 -1.07 -12.46 29.54
C SER A 96 -1.83 -13.77 29.80
N ARG A 97 -2.20 -14.51 28.74
CA ARG A 97 -2.84 -15.83 28.86
C ARG A 97 -1.91 -16.89 29.44
N LYS A 98 -0.64 -16.90 29.04
CA LYS A 98 0.34 -17.88 29.52
C LYS A 98 0.63 -17.73 31.01
N HIS A 99 0.66 -16.50 31.51
CA HIS A 99 0.84 -16.21 32.94
C HIS A 99 -0.33 -16.67 33.81
N LYS A 100 -1.58 -16.62 33.32
CA LYS A 100 -2.75 -17.07 34.08
C LYS A 100 -2.96 -18.60 34.08
N GLY A 101 -2.50 -19.29 33.03
CA GLY A 101 -2.67 -20.75 32.89
C GLY A 101 -1.62 -21.61 33.61
N GLY A 102 -0.51 -21.02 34.08
CA GLY A 102 0.55 -21.72 34.81
C GLY A 102 0.44 -21.67 36.33
N ALA A 103 -0.65 -21.10 36.87
CA ALA A 103 -0.88 -20.94 38.30
C ALA A 103 -1.98 -21.88 38.85
N SER A 104 -2.32 -22.94 38.12
CA SER A 104 -3.29 -23.96 38.53
C SER A 104 -2.64 -25.31 38.76
#